data_AF-A0A1F9VAW0-F1
#
_entry.id   AF-A0A1F9VAW0-F1
#
_cell.length_a   1.000
_cell.length_b   1.000
_cell.length_c   1.000
_cell.angle_alpha   90.00
_cell.angle_beta   90.00
_cell.angle_gamma   90.00
#
_symmetry.space_group_name_H-M   'P 1'
#
loop_
_entity.id
_entity.type
_entity.pdbx_description
1 polymer ?
#
loop_
_entity_poly.entity_id
_entity_poly.type
_entity_poly.pdbx_seq_one_letter_code
_entity_poly.pdbx_strand_id
1 'polypeptide(L)'
;MKPRDTMKSAARIRSSIHEVLQVDFVEWNQVDSYMDDLNQVLDEIHSLGESAPAAALDLIWRFIKMIPAIFNNVHDECELAMFCSDLAQEAWTLAKKAGNPIEDSASRLLDAYAADAHDTCRFDDVLDILAKARLNREQRRMLAVAALRAAQAHPKAALELRAFADKCSQPAPDRAGRSRRGRKVA
;
A
#
# COMPACT_ATOMS: atom_id res chain seq x y z
N MET A 1 -8.49 -19.28 15.18
CA MET A 1 -7.50 -18.90 16.21
C MET A 1 -8.23 -18.31 17.40
N LYS A 2 -7.85 -18.59 18.66
CA LYS A 2 -8.52 -17.98 19.82
C LYS A 2 -8.03 -16.53 20.00
N PRO A 3 -8.85 -15.59 20.51
CA PRO A 3 -8.46 -14.18 20.67
C PRO A 3 -7.14 -13.96 21.44
N ARG A 4 -6.86 -14.83 22.43
CA ARG A 4 -5.63 -14.79 23.23
C ARG A 4 -4.37 -15.15 22.42
N ASP A 5 -4.50 -16.00 21.41
CA ASP A 5 -3.39 -16.41 20.54
C ASP A 5 -3.09 -15.33 19.49
N THR A 6 -4.13 -14.64 19.01
CA THR A 6 -4.01 -13.46 18.13
C THR A 6 -3.27 -12.32 18.81
N MET A 7 -3.59 -12.01 20.08
CA MET A 7 -2.91 -10.94 20.83
C MET A 7 -1.42 -11.24 21.05
N LYS A 8 -1.07 -12.50 21.37
CA LYS A 8 0.33 -12.91 21.54
C LYS A 8 1.10 -12.82 20.22
N SER A 9 0.50 -13.26 19.13
CA SER A 9 1.10 -13.20 17.79
C SER A 9 1.34 -11.76 17.34
N ALA A 10 0.34 -10.88 17.51
CA ALA A 10 0.47 -9.47 17.16
C ALA A 10 1.49 -8.72 18.04
N ALA A 11 1.63 -9.08 19.31
CA ALA A 11 2.66 -8.51 20.18
C ALA A 11 4.07 -8.93 19.75
N ARG A 12 4.26 -10.22 19.40
CA ARG A 12 5.53 -10.73 18.87
C ARG A 12 5.92 -10.03 17.58
N ILE A 13 5.01 -9.97 16.60
CA ILE A 13 5.26 -9.31 15.31
C ILE A 13 5.61 -7.84 15.51
N ARG A 14 4.96 -7.16 16.46
CA ARG A 14 5.29 -5.77 16.79
C ARG A 14 6.71 -5.62 17.32
N SER A 15 7.19 -6.57 18.14
CA SER A 15 8.58 -6.60 18.57
C SER A 15 9.52 -6.80 17.39
N SER A 16 9.21 -7.73 16.48
CA SER A 16 10.01 -7.98 15.27
C SER A 16 10.07 -6.76 14.34
N ILE A 17 8.95 -6.04 14.14
CA ILE A 17 8.93 -4.76 13.42
C ILE A 17 9.88 -3.76 14.08
N HIS A 18 9.87 -3.68 15.41
CA HIS A 18 10.73 -2.74 16.12
C HIS A 18 12.22 -3.13 16.02
N GLU A 19 12.54 -4.41 16.11
CA GLU A 19 13.90 -4.94 16.00
C GLU A 19 14.48 -4.68 14.61
N VAL A 20 13.76 -5.05 13.54
CA VAL A 20 14.24 -4.86 12.16
C VAL A 20 14.32 -3.39 11.75
N LEU A 21 13.60 -2.49 12.43
CA LEU A 21 13.61 -1.06 12.13
C LEU A 21 14.56 -0.25 13.00
N GLN A 22 15.22 -0.86 13.99
CA GLN A 22 16.26 -0.23 14.81
C GLN A 22 17.66 -0.53 14.26
N VAL A 23 17.88 -0.19 13.00
CA VAL A 23 19.19 -0.30 12.35
C VAL A 23 19.79 1.09 12.14
N ASP A 24 21.04 1.27 12.54
CA ASP A 24 21.77 2.54 12.39
C ASP A 24 22.30 2.72 10.96
N PHE A 25 22.86 1.66 10.37
CA PHE A 25 23.37 1.64 9.01
C PHE A 25 23.44 0.18 8.51
N VAL A 26 23.05 -0.05 7.26
CA VAL A 26 23.09 -1.34 6.58
C VAL A 26 24.09 -1.26 5.44
N GLU A 27 25.20 -1.99 5.57
CA GLU A 27 26.21 -2.08 4.52
C GLU A 27 25.71 -2.89 3.31
N TRP A 28 26.28 -2.66 2.12
CA TRP A 28 25.89 -3.35 0.88
C TRP A 28 25.87 -4.89 1.00
N ASN A 29 26.80 -5.47 1.74
CA ASN A 29 26.88 -6.91 1.96
C ASN A 29 25.85 -7.45 2.99
N GLN A 30 25.10 -6.57 3.63
CA GLN A 30 24.05 -6.87 4.62
C GLN A 30 22.64 -6.58 4.08
N VAL A 31 22.51 -5.90 2.93
CA VAL A 31 21.23 -5.52 2.34
C VAL A 31 20.35 -6.75 2.13
N ASP A 32 20.84 -7.79 1.46
CA ASP A 32 20.07 -9.02 1.19
C ASP A 32 19.50 -9.62 2.49
N SER A 33 20.34 -9.76 3.52
CA SER A 33 19.92 -10.30 4.82
C SER A 33 18.92 -9.39 5.53
N TYR A 34 19.08 -8.08 5.40
CA TYR A 34 18.17 -7.10 5.97
C TYR A 34 16.80 -7.13 5.29
N MET A 35 16.80 -7.26 3.96
CA MET A 35 15.59 -7.41 3.17
C MET A 35 14.88 -8.72 3.47
N ASP A 36 15.61 -9.82 3.68
CA ASP A 36 15.06 -11.09 4.13
C ASP A 36 14.34 -10.94 5.49
N ASP A 37 14.93 -10.23 6.45
CA ASP A 37 14.30 -9.96 7.74
C ASP A 37 13.01 -9.13 7.60
N LEU A 38 13.03 -8.08 6.76
CA LEU A 38 11.85 -7.25 6.48
C LEU A 38 10.72 -8.08 5.83
N ASN A 39 11.06 -8.89 4.83
CA ASN A 39 10.12 -9.77 4.14
C ASN A 39 9.55 -10.84 5.08
N GLN A 40 10.37 -11.41 5.96
CA GLN A 40 9.90 -12.35 6.98
C GLN A 40 8.85 -11.70 7.89
N VAL A 41 9.06 -10.46 8.33
CA VAL A 41 8.06 -9.74 9.14
C VAL A 41 6.77 -9.50 8.35
N LEU A 42 6.86 -9.16 7.05
CA LEU A 42 5.69 -9.01 6.20
C LEU A 42 4.91 -10.33 6.03
N ASP A 43 5.60 -11.46 5.86
CA ASP A 43 5.00 -12.79 5.78
C ASP A 43 4.29 -13.20 7.08
N GLU A 44 4.85 -12.83 8.23
CA GLU A 44 4.18 -13.04 9.52
C GLU A 44 2.90 -12.21 9.65
N ILE A 45 2.92 -10.97 9.17
CA ILE A 45 1.73 -10.11 9.13
C ILE A 45 0.67 -10.68 8.18
N HIS A 46 1.07 -11.13 6.99
CA HIS A 46 0.20 -11.78 6.02
C HIS A 46 -0.48 -13.00 6.64
N SER A 47 0.31 -13.87 7.27
CA SER A 47 -0.18 -15.08 7.96
C SER A 47 -1.17 -14.75 9.09
N LEU A 48 -0.89 -13.70 9.87
CA LEU A 48 -1.84 -13.21 10.87
C LEU A 48 -3.14 -12.72 10.19
N GLY A 49 -3.01 -12.03 9.06
CA GLY A 49 -4.10 -11.45 8.28
C GLY A 49 -5.14 -12.45 7.79
N GLU A 50 -4.75 -13.71 7.56
CA GLU A 50 -5.68 -14.79 7.21
C GLU A 50 -6.69 -15.11 8.34
N SER A 51 -6.32 -14.83 9.59
CA SER A 51 -7.17 -15.12 10.75
C SER A 51 -7.66 -13.89 11.50
N ALA A 52 -6.95 -12.76 11.38
CA ALA A 52 -7.22 -11.52 12.10
C ALA A 52 -6.83 -10.29 11.25
N PRO A 53 -7.54 -10.02 10.14
CA PRO A 53 -7.15 -9.01 9.15
C PRO A 53 -7.07 -7.59 9.73
N ALA A 54 -7.96 -7.22 10.65
CA ALA A 54 -7.90 -5.90 11.30
C ALA A 54 -6.63 -5.73 12.17
N ALA A 55 -6.25 -6.77 12.92
CA ALA A 55 -5.04 -6.74 13.74
C ALA A 55 -3.76 -6.71 12.89
N ALA A 56 -3.74 -7.47 11.78
CA ALA A 56 -2.65 -7.44 10.82
C ALA A 56 -2.53 -6.07 10.14
N LEU A 57 -3.65 -5.47 9.74
CA LEU A 57 -3.68 -4.14 9.15
C LEU A 57 -3.11 -3.06 10.07
N ASP A 58 -3.42 -3.11 11.37
CA ASP A 58 -2.83 -2.21 12.36
C ASP A 58 -1.30 -2.35 12.45
N LEU A 59 -0.76 -3.54 12.22
CA LEU A 59 0.68 -3.78 12.16
C LEU A 59 1.29 -3.21 10.88
N ILE A 60 0.65 -3.41 9.72
CA ILE A 60 1.09 -2.81 8.46
C ILE A 60 1.15 -1.28 8.56
N TRP A 61 0.13 -0.63 9.15
CA TRP A 61 0.15 0.83 9.30
C TRP A 61 1.27 1.33 10.20
N ARG A 62 1.63 0.56 11.24
CA ARG A 62 2.81 0.86 12.05
C ARG A 62 4.08 0.72 11.23
N PHE A 63 4.18 -0.33 10.43
CA PHE A 63 5.32 -0.58 9.56
C PHE A 63 5.52 0.56 8.57
N ILE A 64 4.48 0.93 7.80
CA ILE A 64 4.50 2.05 6.84
C ILE A 64 4.95 3.35 7.51
N LYS A 65 4.48 3.64 8.73
CA LYS A 65 4.85 4.86 9.45
C LYS A 65 6.33 4.90 9.85
N MET A 66 6.96 3.74 10.07
CA MET A 66 8.35 3.65 10.54
C MET A 66 9.36 3.54 9.38
N ILE A 67 8.91 3.15 8.18
CA ILE A 67 9.74 3.03 6.97
C ILE A 67 10.61 4.28 6.68
N PRO A 68 10.11 5.52 6.77
CA PRO A 68 10.93 6.69 6.43
C PRO A 68 12.22 6.81 7.26
N ALA A 69 12.25 6.23 8.46
CA ALA A 69 13.43 6.27 9.34
C ALA A 69 14.57 5.36 8.85
N ILE A 70 14.27 4.25 8.16
CA ILE A 70 15.28 3.26 7.77
C ILE A 70 15.89 3.51 6.39
N PHE A 71 15.18 4.21 5.49
CA PHE A 71 15.69 4.46 4.14
C PHE A 71 16.97 5.28 4.10
N ASN A 72 17.18 6.17 5.09
CA ASN A 72 18.43 6.92 5.17
C ASN A 72 19.62 6.05 5.62
N ASN A 73 19.35 4.81 6.05
CA ASN A 73 20.30 3.91 6.66
C ASN A 73 20.62 2.71 5.75
N VAL A 74 19.92 2.55 4.62
CA VAL A 74 20.10 1.43 3.68
C VAL A 74 20.71 1.96 2.39
N HIS A 75 21.79 1.32 1.92
CA HIS A 75 22.52 1.80 0.74
C HIS A 75 21.83 1.44 -0.60
N ASP A 76 21.07 0.35 -0.67
CA ASP A 76 20.31 -0.02 -1.87
C ASP A 76 18.84 0.37 -1.74
N GLU A 77 18.46 1.44 -2.43
CA GLU A 77 17.11 2.00 -2.38
C GLU A 77 16.10 1.20 -3.25
N CYS A 78 16.57 0.36 -4.18
CA CYS A 78 15.70 -0.34 -5.13
C CYS A 78 14.93 -1.48 -4.46
N GLU A 79 15.61 -2.34 -3.70
CA GLU A 79 14.95 -3.46 -3.00
C GLU A 79 13.96 -2.97 -1.95
N LEU A 80 14.33 -1.88 -1.27
CA LEU A 80 13.47 -1.27 -0.26
C LEU A 80 12.23 -0.61 -0.89
N ALA A 81 12.33 -0.05 -2.09
CA ALA A 81 11.18 0.45 -2.85
C ALA A 81 10.23 -0.68 -3.30
N MET A 82 10.76 -1.84 -3.72
CA MET A 82 9.94 -3.03 -3.99
C MET A 82 9.18 -3.48 -2.74
N PHE A 83 9.88 -3.56 -1.60
CA PHE A 83 9.26 -3.89 -0.32
C PHE A 83 8.14 -2.92 0.09
N CYS A 84 8.34 -1.61 -0.11
CA CYS A 84 7.30 -0.62 0.14
C CYS A 84 6.05 -0.82 -0.73
N SER A 85 6.25 -1.26 -1.97
CA SER A 85 5.16 -1.56 -2.91
C SER A 85 4.37 -2.78 -2.44
N ASP A 86 5.05 -3.84 -2.00
CA ASP A 86 4.42 -5.03 -1.41
C ASP A 86 3.67 -4.68 -0.11
N LEU A 87 4.28 -3.85 0.74
CA LEU A 87 3.67 -3.39 1.99
C LEU A 87 2.39 -2.59 1.73
N ALA A 88 2.39 -1.69 0.73
CA ALA A 88 1.21 -0.93 0.32
C ALA A 88 0.11 -1.85 -0.26
N GLN A 89 0.51 -2.84 -1.07
CA GLN A 89 -0.40 -3.82 -1.65
C GLN A 89 -1.05 -4.69 -0.58
N GLU A 90 -0.29 -5.14 0.42
CA GLU A 90 -0.81 -5.93 1.54
C GLU A 90 -1.72 -5.08 2.44
N ALA A 91 -1.36 -3.82 2.71
CA ALA A 91 -2.22 -2.89 3.44
C ALA A 91 -3.60 -2.76 2.79
N TRP A 92 -3.63 -2.59 1.46
CA TRP A 92 -4.88 -2.50 0.70
C TRP A 92 -5.67 -3.82 0.75
N THR A 93 -4.99 -4.96 0.65
CA THR A 93 -5.62 -6.29 0.72
C THR A 93 -6.24 -6.53 2.10
N LEU A 94 -5.51 -6.26 3.17
CA LEU A 94 -5.98 -6.42 4.54
C LEU A 94 -7.10 -5.43 4.90
N ALA A 95 -7.04 -4.19 4.41
CA ALA A 95 -8.13 -3.22 4.55
C ALA A 95 -9.46 -3.76 4.00
N LYS A 96 -9.43 -4.34 2.80
CA LYS A 96 -10.61 -4.98 2.20
C LYS A 96 -11.08 -6.19 3.03
N LYS A 97 -10.15 -7.06 3.46
CA LYS A 97 -10.48 -8.23 4.30
C LYS A 97 -11.08 -7.84 5.65
N ALA A 98 -10.60 -6.75 6.25
CA ALA A 98 -11.08 -6.23 7.53
C ALA A 98 -12.42 -5.48 7.43
N GLY A 99 -12.91 -5.20 6.22
CA GLY A 99 -14.12 -4.40 6.00
C GLY A 99 -13.94 -2.92 6.31
N ASN A 100 -12.71 -2.41 6.27
CA ASN A 100 -12.45 -0.99 6.50
C ASN A 100 -13.05 -0.12 5.38
N PRO A 101 -13.47 1.12 5.70
CA PRO A 101 -13.86 2.08 4.68
C PRO A 101 -12.73 2.30 3.67
N ILE A 102 -13.10 2.24 2.39
CA ILE A 102 -12.16 2.45 1.28
C ILE A 102 -11.54 3.84 1.34
N GLU A 103 -12.33 4.86 1.68
CA GLU A 103 -11.86 6.24 1.82
C GLU A 103 -10.75 6.35 2.85
N ASP A 104 -10.89 5.73 4.02
CA ASP A 104 -9.89 5.81 5.10
C ASP A 104 -8.58 5.13 4.70
N SER A 105 -8.68 3.94 4.12
CA SER A 105 -7.51 3.14 3.73
C SER A 105 -6.78 3.76 2.54
N ALA A 106 -7.53 4.28 1.57
CA ALA A 106 -6.96 5.02 0.45
C ALA A 106 -6.31 6.33 0.91
N SER A 107 -6.96 7.09 1.80
CA SER A 107 -6.39 8.34 2.32
C SER A 107 -5.04 8.09 2.98
N ARG A 108 -4.93 7.06 3.84
CA ARG A 108 -3.66 6.71 4.49
C ARG A 108 -2.54 6.34 3.50
N LEU A 109 -2.86 5.57 2.47
CA LEU A 109 -1.87 5.20 1.44
C LEU A 109 -1.47 6.42 0.60
N LEU A 110 -2.43 7.27 0.23
CA LEU A 110 -2.18 8.50 -0.53
C LEU A 110 -1.37 9.51 0.29
N ASP A 111 -1.62 9.61 1.60
CA ASP A 111 -0.80 10.43 2.52
C ASP A 111 0.63 9.88 2.62
N ALA A 112 0.81 8.55 2.69
CA ALA A 112 2.13 7.92 2.71
C ALA A 112 2.91 8.20 1.41
N TYR A 113 2.24 8.04 0.26
CA TYR A 113 2.80 8.43 -1.04
C TYR A 113 3.14 9.93 -1.09
N ALA A 114 2.22 10.80 -0.67
CA ALA A 114 2.38 12.25 -0.80
C ALA A 114 3.42 12.83 0.17
N ALA A 115 3.65 12.20 1.32
CA ALA A 115 4.71 12.54 2.25
C ALA A 115 6.11 12.20 1.69
N ASP A 116 6.18 11.26 0.76
CA ASP A 116 7.41 10.74 0.18
C ASP A 116 7.68 11.23 -1.25
N ALA A 117 6.62 11.73 -1.91
CA ALA A 117 6.66 12.22 -3.28
C ALA A 117 7.79 13.24 -3.48
N HIS A 118 8.70 12.88 -4.38
CA HIS A 118 9.89 13.64 -4.83
C HIS A 118 11.15 13.59 -3.95
N ASP A 119 11.11 13.01 -2.75
CA ASP A 119 12.32 12.86 -1.94
C ASP A 119 12.98 11.48 -2.19
N THR A 120 12.20 10.40 -2.13
CA THR A 120 12.73 9.02 -2.22
C THR A 120 11.86 8.04 -2.99
N CYS A 121 10.65 8.44 -3.43
CA CYS A 121 9.80 7.66 -4.35
C CYS A 121 9.45 6.23 -3.87
N ARG A 122 9.45 6.01 -2.55
CA ARG A 122 9.30 4.71 -1.87
C ARG A 122 7.93 4.10 -2.10
N PHE A 123 6.91 4.94 -2.21
CA PHE A 123 5.51 4.52 -2.31
C PHE A 123 4.90 4.86 -3.68
N ASP A 124 5.71 4.99 -4.73
CA ASP A 124 5.26 5.41 -6.07
C ASP A 124 4.19 4.48 -6.67
N ASP A 125 4.22 3.19 -6.35
CA ASP A 125 3.24 2.21 -6.81
C ASP A 125 1.85 2.36 -6.18
N VAL A 126 1.68 3.19 -5.13
CA VAL A 126 0.38 3.39 -4.46
C VAL A 126 -0.70 3.83 -5.45
N LEU A 127 -0.40 4.78 -6.34
CA LEU A 127 -1.37 5.27 -7.32
C LEU A 127 -1.80 4.14 -8.26
N ASP A 128 -0.86 3.30 -8.66
CA ASP A 128 -1.07 2.17 -9.55
C ASP A 128 -1.87 1.04 -8.88
N ILE A 129 -1.57 0.73 -7.62
CA ILE A 129 -2.31 -0.24 -6.78
C ILE A 129 -3.77 0.20 -6.65
N LEU A 130 -4.01 1.48 -6.33
CA LEU A 130 -5.36 2.02 -6.15
C LEU A 130 -6.11 2.13 -7.49
N ALA A 131 -5.43 2.46 -8.60
CA ALA A 131 -6.02 2.50 -9.94
C ALA A 131 -6.49 1.12 -10.43
N LYS A 132 -5.69 0.08 -10.14
CA LYS A 132 -5.96 -1.32 -10.54
C LYS A 132 -7.00 -2.01 -9.64
N ALA A 133 -7.36 -1.39 -8.52
CA ALA A 133 -8.37 -1.92 -7.62
C ALA A 133 -9.73 -2.04 -8.32
N ARG A 134 -10.38 -3.20 -8.16
CA ARG A 134 -11.72 -3.47 -8.70
C ARG A 134 -12.80 -2.78 -7.87
N LEU A 135 -12.88 -1.46 -8.01
CA LEU A 135 -13.82 -0.59 -7.30
C LEU A 135 -15.05 -0.26 -8.16
N ASN A 136 -16.21 -0.21 -7.51
CA ASN A 136 -17.44 0.27 -8.13
C ASN A 136 -17.42 1.81 -8.30
N ARG A 137 -18.45 2.37 -8.97
CA ARG A 137 -18.51 3.81 -9.27
C ARG A 137 -18.49 4.70 -8.03
N GLU A 138 -19.18 4.31 -6.97
CA GLU A 138 -19.25 5.06 -5.72
C GLU A 138 -17.89 5.05 -5.00
N GLN A 139 -17.27 3.88 -4.91
CA GLN A 139 -15.95 3.69 -4.32
C GLN A 139 -14.86 4.47 -5.08
N ARG A 140 -14.94 4.53 -6.42
CA ARG A 140 -14.05 5.36 -7.24
C ARG A 140 -14.22 6.85 -6.97
N ARG A 141 -15.45 7.32 -6.69
CA ARG A 141 -15.69 8.71 -6.28
C ARG A 141 -15.10 9.00 -4.91
N MET A 142 -15.26 8.08 -3.95
CA MET A 142 -14.63 8.21 -2.62
C MET A 142 -13.10 8.27 -2.73
N LEU A 143 -12.51 7.43 -3.59
CA LEU A 143 -11.08 7.45 -3.88
C LEU A 143 -10.63 8.78 -4.51
N ALA A 144 -11.40 9.34 -5.45
CA ALA A 144 -11.11 10.66 -6.02
C ALA A 144 -11.16 11.77 -4.94
N VAL A 145 -12.12 11.73 -4.02
CA VAL A 145 -12.21 12.67 -2.91
C VAL A 145 -11.00 12.54 -1.98
N ALA A 146 -10.58 11.33 -1.63
CA ALA A 146 -9.38 11.09 -0.83
C ALA A 146 -8.12 11.67 -1.51
N ALA A 147 -7.96 11.44 -2.81
CA ALA A 147 -6.84 12.00 -3.58
C ALA A 147 -6.84 13.52 -3.62
N LEU A 148 -8.00 14.16 -3.76
CA LEU A 148 -8.10 15.63 -3.70
C LEU A 148 -7.77 16.18 -2.32
N ARG A 149 -8.12 15.48 -1.24
CA ARG A 149 -7.73 15.86 0.13
C ARG A 149 -6.22 15.74 0.32
N ALA A 150 -5.62 14.63 -0.09
CA ALA A 150 -4.16 14.46 -0.06
C ALA A 150 -3.45 15.55 -0.89
N ALA A 151 -3.97 15.90 -2.07
CA ALA A 151 -3.43 16.99 -2.90
C ALA A 151 -3.49 18.37 -2.23
N GLN A 152 -4.48 18.61 -1.36
CA GLN A 152 -4.57 19.85 -0.59
C GLN A 152 -3.59 19.86 0.58
N ALA A 153 -3.41 18.72 1.24
CA ALA A 153 -2.49 18.57 2.37
C ALA A 153 -1.01 18.57 1.94
N HIS A 154 -0.71 18.09 0.73
CA HIS A 154 0.64 17.90 0.21
C HIS A 154 0.84 18.64 -1.12
N PRO A 155 1.18 19.95 -1.10
CA PRO A 155 1.32 20.77 -2.31
C PRO A 155 2.34 20.25 -3.32
N LYS A 156 3.40 19.58 -2.86
CA LYS A 156 4.45 19.00 -3.71
C LYS A 156 3.88 17.90 -4.64
N ALA A 157 3.07 17.00 -4.10
CA ALA A 157 2.44 15.90 -4.84
C ALA A 157 1.11 16.28 -5.54
N ALA A 158 0.68 17.55 -5.43
CA ALA A 158 -0.68 17.95 -5.77
C ALA A 158 -1.02 17.74 -7.25
N LEU A 159 -0.06 17.89 -8.17
CA LEU A 159 -0.29 17.70 -9.60
C LEU A 159 -0.66 16.25 -9.92
N GLU A 160 0.12 15.30 -9.42
CA GLU A 160 -0.06 13.86 -9.67
C GLU A 160 -1.33 13.34 -9.00
N LEU A 161 -1.59 13.76 -7.77
CA LEU A 161 -2.79 13.40 -7.02
C LEU A 161 -4.08 13.94 -7.67
N ARG A 162 -4.06 15.15 -8.23
CA ARG A 162 -5.19 15.69 -9.00
C ARG A 162 -5.42 14.91 -10.29
N ALA A 163 -4.36 14.63 -11.04
CA ALA A 163 -4.46 13.81 -12.25
C ALA A 163 -5.00 12.40 -11.94
N PHE A 164 -4.62 11.82 -10.80
CA PHE A 164 -5.16 10.55 -10.32
C PHE A 164 -6.65 10.66 -9.94
N ALA A 165 -7.06 11.73 -9.24
CA ALA A 165 -8.46 11.97 -8.91
C ALA A 165 -9.35 12.10 -10.16
N ASP A 166 -8.84 12.77 -11.21
CA ASP A 166 -9.52 12.91 -12.50
C ASP A 166 -9.73 11.54 -13.16
N LYS A 167 -8.68 10.70 -13.19
CA LYS A 167 -8.78 9.32 -13.71
C LYS A 167 -9.80 8.47 -12.94
N CYS A 168 -9.88 8.63 -11.62
CA CYS A 168 -10.87 7.93 -10.79
C CYS A 168 -12.31 8.36 -11.09
N SER A 169 -12.49 9.62 -11.51
CA SER A 169 -13.81 10.21 -11.79
C SER A 169 -14.34 9.88 -13.19
N GLN A 170 -13.48 9.42 -14.10
CA GLN A 170 -13.90 9.04 -15.45
C GLN A 170 -14.70 7.72 -15.43
N PRO A 171 -15.78 7.62 -16.24
CA PRO A 171 -16.45 6.34 -16.45
C PRO A 171 -15.43 5.33 -16.99
N ALA A 172 -15.45 4.10 -16.45
CA ALA A 172 -14.59 3.03 -16.98
C ALA A 172 -14.80 2.97 -18.51
N PRO A 173 -13.74 2.91 -19.32
CA PRO A 173 -13.88 2.89 -20.76
C PRO A 173 -14.80 1.73 -21.11
N ASP A 174 -15.93 2.06 -21.73
CA ASP A 174 -16.88 1.05 -22.18
C ASP A 174 -16.10 0.01 -22.98
N ARG A 175 -16.25 -1.26 -22.63
CA ARG A 175 -15.86 -2.36 -23.53
C ARG A 175 -16.82 -2.42 -24.74
N ALA A 176 -17.15 -1.28 -25.34
CA ALA A 176 -17.93 -1.14 -26.55
C ALA A 176 -16.96 -1.18 -27.75
N GLY A 177 -16.52 -2.38 -28.11
CA GLY A 177 -15.62 -2.57 -29.26
C GLY A 177 -15.47 -3.99 -29.79
N ARG A 178 -16.27 -4.97 -29.33
CA ARG A 178 -16.34 -6.29 -29.97
C ARG A 178 -17.79 -6.69 -30.23
N SER A 179 -18.52 -5.85 -30.96
CA SER A 179 -19.75 -6.32 -31.62
C SER A 179 -19.39 -6.83 -33.01
N ARG A 180 -19.44 -8.16 -33.12
CA ARG A 180 -19.36 -8.94 -34.37
C ARG A 180 -20.34 -8.37 -35.41
N ARG A 181 -19.82 -7.79 -36.50
CA ARG A 181 -20.53 -7.78 -37.80
C ARG A 181 -19.70 -8.50 -38.84
N GLY A 182 -19.64 -9.82 -38.67
CA GLY A 182 -19.24 -10.77 -39.68
C GLY A 182 -20.29 -11.87 -39.74
N ARG A 183 -21.37 -11.65 -40.48
CA ARG A 183 -22.20 -12.75 -41.00
C ARG A 183 -22.81 -12.33 -42.34
N LYS A 184 -22.03 -12.53 -43.40
CA LYS A 184 -22.54 -12.93 -44.71
C LYS A 184 -22.94 -14.39 -44.60
N VAL A 185 -24.23 -14.72 -44.75
CA VAL A 185 -24.86 -15.92 -45.38
C VAL A 185 -26.37 -15.60 -45.29
N ALA A 186 -27.24 -15.64 -46.30
CA ALA A 186 -27.22 -16.22 -47.64
C ALA A 186 -27.79 -15.21 -48.64
#